data_AF-A0A1G2BSR9-F1
#
_entry.id   AF-A0A1G2BSR9-F1
#
_cell.length_a   1.000
_cell.length_b   1.000
_cell.length_c   1.000
_cell.angle_alpha   90.00
_cell.angle_beta   90.00
_cell.angle_gamma   90.00
#
_symmetry.space_group_name_H-M   'P 1'
#
loop_
_entity.id
_entity.type
_entity.pdbx_description
1 polymer ?
#
loop_
_entity_poly.entity_id
_entity_poly.type
_entity_poly.pdbx_seq_one_letter_code
_entity_poly.pdbx_strand_id
1 'polypeptide(L)'
;MPAKIKDAEFVKFLEKVSNEQQITFSFNEIYELEKLRERKVLSVLQHKEKFLKLGVVEKIGRTSGAKYILSHRYYSYQEKPGVYTRIKGFNRESKKELILEHIRREGKGRREDFLDAFPELKPKDITNLLHELKREGEIKREGSDRSGYWKSAGGSN
;
A
#
# COMPACT_ATOMS: atom_id res chain seq x y z
N MET A 1 4.27 -31.73 7.59
CA MET A 1 5.01 -31.07 8.69
C MET A 1 4.08 -30.05 9.33
N PRO A 2 3.86 -30.06 10.66
CA PRO A 2 3.04 -29.04 11.31
C PRO A 2 3.73 -27.68 11.21
N ALA A 3 2.99 -26.66 10.78
CA ALA A 3 3.51 -25.29 10.69
C ALA A 3 3.82 -24.78 12.10
N LYS A 4 5.12 -24.65 12.45
CA LYS A 4 5.54 -23.96 13.66
C LYS A 4 5.43 -22.46 13.42
N ILE A 5 4.57 -21.77 14.18
CA ILE A 5 4.57 -20.31 14.21
C ILE A 5 5.89 -19.88 14.84
N LYS A 6 6.69 -19.09 14.10
CA LYS A 6 8.08 -18.79 14.48
C LYS A 6 8.21 -17.61 15.44
N ASP A 7 7.13 -16.86 15.65
CA ASP A 7 7.16 -15.54 16.28
C ASP A 7 6.10 -15.46 17.38
N ALA A 8 6.55 -15.51 18.63
CA ALA A 8 5.68 -15.46 19.81
C ALA A 8 4.91 -14.13 19.90
N GLU A 9 5.51 -13.03 19.48
CA GLU A 9 4.86 -11.72 19.52
C GLU A 9 3.73 -11.60 18.49
N PHE A 10 3.83 -12.35 17.38
CA PHE A 10 2.71 -12.46 16.45
C PHE A 10 1.54 -13.25 17.03
N VAL A 11 1.81 -14.36 17.73
CA VAL A 11 0.75 -15.14 18.41
C VAL A 11 0.05 -14.29 19.47
N LYS A 12 0.80 -13.61 20.33
CA LYS A 12 0.24 -12.72 21.37
C LYS A 12 -0.60 -11.59 20.77
N PHE A 13 -0.20 -11.04 19.63
CA PHE A 13 -1.02 -10.06 18.91
C PHE A 13 -2.36 -10.64 18.47
N LEU A 14 -2.38 -11.85 17.91
CA LEU A 14 -3.63 -12.51 17.50
C LEU A 14 -4.52 -12.86 18.71
N GLU A 15 -3.92 -13.28 19.82
CA GLU A 15 -4.64 -13.52 21.09
C GLU A 15 -5.28 -12.23 21.61
N LYS A 16 -4.53 -11.12 21.61
CA LYS A 16 -5.06 -9.80 21.98
C LYS A 16 -6.27 -9.42 21.13
N VAL A 17 -6.17 -9.56 19.80
CA VAL A 17 -7.28 -9.26 18.89
C VAL A 17 -8.46 -10.20 19.11
N SER A 18 -8.20 -11.49 19.33
CA SER A 18 -9.22 -12.51 19.63
C SER A 18 -10.03 -12.14 20.87
N ASN A 19 -9.34 -11.73 21.93
CA ASN A 19 -9.98 -11.33 23.19
C ASN A 19 -10.77 -10.02 23.06
N GLU A 20 -10.23 -9.02 22.36
CA GLU A 20 -10.93 -7.74 22.17
C GLU A 20 -12.18 -7.87 21.30
N GLN A 21 -12.13 -8.72 20.28
CA GLN A 21 -13.22 -8.89 19.32
C GLN A 21 -14.14 -10.06 19.68
N GLN A 22 -13.82 -10.82 20.74
CA GLN A 22 -14.53 -12.03 21.17
C GLN A 22 -14.68 -13.05 20.03
N ILE A 23 -13.58 -13.29 19.31
CA ILE A 23 -13.51 -14.23 18.17
C ILE A 23 -12.38 -15.23 18.35
N THR A 24 -12.44 -16.30 17.55
CA THR A 24 -11.34 -17.26 17.38
C THR A 24 -10.79 -17.19 15.96
N PHE A 25 -9.50 -17.47 15.83
CA PHE A 25 -8.87 -17.74 14.53
C PHE A 25 -8.76 -19.24 14.32
N SER A 26 -9.20 -19.71 13.16
CA SER A 26 -8.94 -21.08 12.73
C SER A 26 -7.47 -21.28 12.36
N PHE A 27 -7.01 -22.52 12.28
CA PHE A 27 -5.66 -22.84 11.84
C PHE A 27 -5.34 -22.24 10.45
N ASN A 28 -6.27 -22.32 9.51
CA ASN A 28 -6.09 -21.79 8.16
C ASN A 28 -5.93 -20.26 8.17
N GLU A 29 -6.68 -19.57 9.02
CA GLU A 29 -6.57 -18.12 9.17
C GLU A 29 -5.23 -17.71 9.79
N ILE A 30 -4.78 -18.42 10.82
CA ILE A 30 -3.48 -18.18 11.45
C ILE A 30 -2.35 -18.45 10.45
N TYR A 31 -2.42 -19.56 9.71
CA TYR A 31 -1.44 -19.91 8.69
C TYR A 31 -1.37 -18.85 7.57
N GLU A 32 -2.51 -18.35 7.13
CA GLU A 32 -2.58 -17.30 6.13
C GLU A 32 -1.98 -15.97 6.62
N LEU A 33 -2.30 -15.55 7.84
CA LEU A 33 -1.71 -14.36 8.45
C LEU A 33 -0.21 -14.52 8.72
N GLU A 34 0.26 -15.72 9.08
CA GLU A 34 1.69 -16.03 9.24
C GLU A 34 2.43 -15.92 7.90
N LYS A 35 1.85 -16.44 6.81
CA LYS A 35 2.39 -16.27 5.46
C LYS A 35 2.47 -14.79 5.06
N LEU A 36 1.46 -14.00 5.43
CA LEU A 36 1.49 -12.55 5.22
C LEU A 36 2.59 -11.87 6.06
N ARG A 37 2.79 -12.29 7.31
CA ARG A 37 3.85 -11.78 8.20
C ARG A 37 5.24 -12.04 7.64
N GLU A 38 5.50 -13.24 7.13
CA GLU A 38 6.78 -13.61 6.53
C GLU A 38 7.05 -12.82 5.24
N ARG A 39 6.06 -12.75 4.34
CA ARG A 39 6.20 -12.09 3.02
C ARG A 39 6.02 -10.58 3.06
N LYS A 40 5.52 -10.02 4.16
CA LYS A 40 5.15 -8.61 4.39
C LYS A 40 3.99 -8.09 3.53
N VAL A 41 3.83 -8.59 2.31
CA VAL A 41 2.81 -8.18 1.35
C VAL A 41 2.29 -9.38 0.57
N LEU A 42 0.97 -9.49 0.40
CA LEU A 42 0.33 -10.49 -0.46
C LEU A 42 -0.72 -9.85 -1.37
N SER A 43 -0.89 -10.36 -2.59
CA SER A 43 -1.94 -9.90 -3.52
C SER A 43 -3.29 -10.57 -3.28
N VAL A 44 -3.30 -11.75 -2.64
CA VAL A 44 -4.50 -12.56 -2.42
C VAL A 44 -4.52 -13.03 -0.97
N LEU A 45 -5.68 -12.89 -0.35
CA LEU A 45 -6.02 -13.46 0.96
C LEU A 45 -7.42 -14.08 0.84
N GLN A 46 -7.57 -15.33 1.28
CA GLN A 46 -8.81 -16.09 1.30
C GLN A 46 -9.82 -15.49 2.28
N HIS A 47 -9.36 -15.08 3.47
CA HIS A 47 -10.22 -14.52 4.52
C HIS A 47 -10.13 -12.99 4.62
N LYS A 48 -9.87 -12.31 3.49
CA LYS A 48 -9.59 -10.86 3.43
C LYS A 48 -10.69 -10.02 4.10
N GLU A 49 -11.96 -10.33 3.90
CA GLU A 49 -13.09 -9.56 4.45
C GLU A 49 -13.07 -9.59 5.98
N LYS A 50 -12.86 -10.78 6.57
CA LYS A 50 -12.74 -10.94 8.03
C LYS A 50 -11.52 -10.18 8.54
N PHE A 51 -10.36 -10.34 7.90
CA PHE A 51 -9.12 -9.71 8.36
C PHE A 51 -9.14 -8.18 8.29
N LEU A 52 -9.74 -7.63 7.24
CA LEU A 52 -9.97 -6.19 7.12
C LEU A 52 -10.92 -5.70 8.20
N LYS A 53 -12.04 -6.41 8.43
CA LYS A 53 -13.03 -6.06 9.46
C LYS A 53 -12.43 -6.07 10.87
N LEU A 54 -11.59 -7.05 11.18
CA LEU A 54 -10.90 -7.17 12.47
C LEU A 54 -9.74 -6.18 12.63
N GLY A 55 -9.37 -5.44 11.59
CA GLY A 55 -8.26 -4.49 11.62
C GLY A 55 -6.88 -5.15 11.80
N VAL A 56 -6.75 -6.44 11.50
CA VAL A 56 -5.45 -7.17 11.54
C VAL A 56 -4.67 -7.01 10.24
N VAL A 57 -5.36 -6.67 9.16
CA VAL A 57 -4.81 -6.46 7.82
C VAL A 57 -5.28 -5.11 7.29
N GLU A 58 -4.43 -4.47 6.49
CA GLU A 58 -4.75 -3.29 5.70
C GLU A 58 -4.60 -3.57 4.21
N LYS A 59 -5.45 -2.92 3.41
CA LYS A 59 -5.35 -2.90 1.96
C LYS A 59 -4.42 -1.76 1.52
N ILE A 60 -3.45 -2.06 0.66
CA ILE A 60 -2.60 -1.08 0.00
C ILE A 60 -2.95 -1.02 -1.49
N GLY A 61 -3.34 0.18 -1.95
CA GLY A 61 -3.80 0.44 -3.32
C GLY A 61 -5.33 0.39 -3.47
N ARG A 62 -5.84 1.23 -4.38
CA ARG A 62 -7.29 1.47 -4.58
C ARG A 62 -7.95 0.57 -5.62
N THR A 63 -7.19 -0.06 -6.51
CA THR A 63 -7.70 -0.79 -7.69
C THR A 63 -7.72 -2.33 -7.51
N SER A 64 -8.03 -3.07 -8.57
CA SER A 64 -8.07 -4.55 -8.59
C SER A 64 -6.71 -5.22 -8.33
N GLY A 65 -5.60 -4.49 -8.49
CA GLY A 65 -4.24 -4.95 -8.16
C GLY A 65 -3.79 -4.64 -6.73
N ALA A 66 -4.73 -4.28 -5.85
CA ALA A 66 -4.42 -3.99 -4.47
C ALA A 66 -3.79 -5.18 -3.75
N LYS A 67 -2.88 -4.87 -2.84
CA LYS A 67 -2.21 -5.86 -2.00
C LYS A 67 -2.64 -5.68 -0.55
N TYR A 68 -2.30 -6.65 0.27
CA TYR A 68 -2.61 -6.69 1.69
C TYR A 68 -1.33 -6.74 2.48
N ILE A 69 -1.34 -6.09 3.64
CA ILE A 69 -0.25 -6.05 4.62
C ILE A 69 -0.84 -6.23 6.01
N LEU A 70 -0.06 -6.68 6.99
CA LEU A 70 -0.50 -6.57 8.39
C LEU A 70 -0.71 -5.10 8.75
N SER A 71 -1.70 -4.82 9.59
CA SER A 71 -2.07 -3.45 9.93
C SER A 71 -0.99 -2.72 10.72
N HIS A 72 -1.05 -1.40 10.74
CA HIS A 72 -0.24 -0.53 11.59
C HIS A 72 -0.26 -1.02 13.04
N ARG A 73 -1.44 -1.46 13.50
CA ARG A 73 -1.66 -1.99 14.84
C ARG A 73 -0.71 -3.13 15.20
N TYR A 74 -0.46 -4.06 14.28
CA TYR A 74 0.51 -5.14 14.48
C TYR A 74 1.94 -4.59 14.60
N TYR A 75 2.33 -3.67 13.71
CA TYR A 75 3.68 -3.11 13.72
C TYR A 75 3.95 -2.18 14.92
N SER A 76 2.94 -1.46 15.41
CA SER A 76 3.00 -0.70 16.65
C SER A 76 3.11 -1.64 17.86
N TYR A 77 2.35 -2.74 17.88
CA TYR A 77 2.45 -3.76 18.94
C TYR A 77 3.84 -4.38 19.01
N GLN A 78 4.49 -4.55 17.86
CA GLN A 78 5.85 -5.10 17.73
C GLN A 78 6.96 -4.07 18.00
N GLU A 79 6.62 -2.84 18.40
CA GLU A 79 7.57 -1.72 18.54
C GLU A 79 8.42 -1.47 17.27
N LYS A 80 7.84 -1.79 16.10
CA LYS A 80 8.49 -1.70 14.79
C LYS A 80 7.70 -0.82 13.82
N PRO A 81 7.31 0.42 14.20
CA PRO A 81 6.53 1.29 13.32
C PRO A 81 7.26 1.63 12.01
N GLY A 82 8.61 1.72 12.03
CA GLY A 82 9.41 1.96 10.82
C GLY A 82 9.26 0.88 9.73
N VAL A 83 8.96 -0.37 10.11
CA VAL A 83 8.70 -1.45 9.14
C VAL A 83 7.39 -1.21 8.41
N TYR A 84 6.35 -0.78 9.13
CA TYR A 84 5.09 -0.36 8.52
C TYR A 84 5.29 0.83 7.59
N THR A 85 5.99 1.87 8.05
CA THR A 85 6.28 3.06 7.23
C THR A 85 7.08 2.72 5.98
N ARG A 86 8.01 1.76 6.02
CA ARG A 86 8.72 1.30 4.82
C ARG A 86 7.79 0.52 3.88
N ILE A 87 7.01 -0.43 4.39
CA ILE A 87 6.09 -1.23 3.57
C ILE A 87 5.03 -0.35 2.90
N LYS A 88 4.50 0.63 3.64
CA LYS A 88 3.53 1.61 3.13
C LYS A 88 4.21 2.71 2.30
N GLY A 89 5.38 3.18 2.66
CA GLY A 89 6.16 4.22 1.96
C GLY A 89 6.65 3.77 0.57
N PHE A 90 6.92 2.48 0.38
CA PHE A 90 7.22 1.92 -0.95
C PHE A 90 5.96 1.53 -1.75
N ASN A 91 4.77 1.77 -1.20
CA ASN A 91 3.51 1.42 -1.84
C ASN A 91 3.12 2.42 -2.94
N ARG A 92 2.13 2.01 -3.73
CA ARG A 92 1.63 2.75 -4.88
C ARG A 92 1.11 4.16 -4.54
N GLU A 93 0.52 4.35 -3.36
CA GLU A 93 0.00 5.65 -2.91
C GLU A 93 1.12 6.62 -2.52
N SER A 94 2.14 6.16 -1.80
CA SER A 94 3.29 6.98 -1.44
C SER A 94 4.04 7.46 -2.68
N LYS A 95 4.15 6.61 -3.72
CA LYS A 95 4.68 7.01 -5.02
C LYS A 95 3.81 8.06 -5.72
N LYS A 96 2.48 7.92 -5.65
CA LYS A 96 1.55 8.94 -6.15
C LYS A 96 1.70 10.27 -5.40
N GLU A 97 1.88 10.25 -4.08
CA GLU A 97 2.12 11.47 -3.30
C GLU A 97 3.43 12.16 -3.70
N LEU A 98 4.52 11.41 -3.91
CA LEU A 98 5.78 11.97 -4.39
C LEU A 98 5.65 12.60 -5.79
N ILE A 99 4.86 11.99 -6.69
CA ILE A 99 4.51 12.58 -7.99
C ILE A 99 3.76 13.90 -7.80
N LEU A 100 2.75 13.92 -6.91
CA LEU A 100 1.96 15.11 -6.63
C LEU A 100 2.82 16.22 -6.02
N GLU A 101 3.68 15.90 -5.05
CA GLU A 101 4.59 16.84 -4.42
C GLU A 101 5.53 17.47 -5.45
N HIS A 102 6.12 16.67 -6.34
CA HIS A 102 6.94 17.17 -7.44
C HIS A 102 6.14 18.13 -8.33
N ILE A 103 4.94 17.76 -8.77
CA ILE A 103 4.09 18.64 -9.62
C ILE A 103 3.69 19.92 -8.89
N ARG A 104 3.40 19.86 -7.59
CA ARG A 104 3.08 21.05 -6.77
C ARG A 104 4.29 21.97 -6.65
N ARG A 105 5.49 21.41 -6.44
CA ARG A 105 6.74 22.17 -6.26
C ARG A 105 7.23 22.80 -7.56
N GLU A 106 7.26 22.04 -8.65
CA GLU A 106 7.79 22.47 -9.95
C GLU A 106 6.72 23.11 -10.86
N GLY A 107 5.46 23.06 -10.45
CA GLY A 107 4.29 23.54 -11.19
C GLY A 107 3.87 22.66 -12.38
N LYS A 108 4.70 21.70 -12.77
CA LYS A 108 4.45 20.69 -13.81
C LYS A 108 5.35 19.47 -13.59
N GLY A 109 4.99 18.32 -14.17
CA GLY A 109 5.87 17.14 -14.19
C GLY A 109 5.73 16.37 -15.50
N ARG A 110 6.86 15.95 -16.06
CA ARG A 110 6.95 15.08 -17.23
C ARG A 110 7.17 13.64 -16.83
N ARG A 111 6.91 12.72 -17.76
CA ARG A 111 7.08 11.29 -17.48
C ARG A 111 8.54 10.96 -17.17
N GLU A 112 9.46 11.63 -17.86
CA GLU A 112 10.90 11.51 -17.73
C GLU A 112 11.35 11.87 -16.31
N ASP A 113 10.83 12.97 -15.74
CA ASP A 113 11.12 13.39 -14.35
C ASP A 113 10.79 12.27 -13.34
N PHE A 114 9.71 11.52 -13.59
CA PHE A 114 9.32 10.41 -12.72
C PHE A 114 10.08 9.12 -13.01
N LEU A 115 10.58 8.91 -14.23
CA LEU A 115 11.49 7.79 -14.53
C LEU A 115 12.80 7.96 -13.77
N ASP A 116 13.29 9.20 -13.68
CA ASP A 116 14.48 9.53 -12.90
C ASP A 116 14.23 9.40 -11.39
N ALA A 117 13.06 9.82 -10.91
CA ALA A 117 12.69 9.74 -9.49
C ALA A 117 12.41 8.30 -9.00
N PHE A 118 12.02 7.39 -9.89
CA PHE A 118 11.67 6.00 -9.57
C PHE A 118 12.39 5.01 -10.49
N PRO A 119 13.73 4.87 -10.38
CA PRO A 119 14.52 4.02 -11.27
C PRO A 119 14.16 2.54 -11.17
N GLU A 120 13.49 2.12 -10.10
CA GLU A 120 13.01 0.75 -9.93
C GLU A 120 11.69 0.45 -10.67
N LEU A 121 10.99 1.47 -11.14
CA LEU A 121 9.71 1.33 -11.83
C LEU A 121 9.86 1.19 -13.34
N LYS A 122 9.04 0.32 -13.94
CA LYS A 122 8.94 0.24 -15.39
C LYS A 122 8.19 1.48 -15.92
N PRO A 123 8.47 1.95 -17.14
CA PRO A 123 7.76 3.08 -17.73
C PRO A 123 6.23 2.92 -17.74
N LYS A 124 5.74 1.68 -17.90
CA LYS A 124 4.31 1.37 -17.85
C LYS A 124 3.70 1.61 -16.46
N ASP A 125 4.44 1.33 -15.40
CA ASP A 125 3.96 1.51 -14.03
C ASP A 125 3.80 2.99 -13.69
N ILE A 126 4.74 3.84 -14.14
CA ILE A 126 4.65 5.31 -14.04
C ILE A 126 3.45 5.84 -14.82
N THR A 127 3.26 5.39 -16.07
CA THR A 127 2.07 5.75 -16.86
C THR A 127 0.78 5.36 -16.14
N ASN A 128 0.73 4.18 -15.53
CA ASN A 128 -0.44 3.76 -14.75
C ASN A 128 -0.67 4.64 -13.51
N LEU A 129 0.39 5.05 -12.81
CA LEU A 129 0.29 5.97 -11.66
C LEU A 129 -0.27 7.34 -12.09
N LEU A 130 0.23 7.90 -13.18
CA LEU A 130 -0.24 9.18 -13.71
C LEU A 130 -1.69 9.10 -14.19
N HIS A 131 -2.09 8.02 -14.85
CA HIS A 131 -3.48 7.82 -15.23
C HIS A 131 -4.41 7.61 -14.03
N GLU A 132 -3.94 6.96 -12.97
CA GLU A 132 -4.69 6.86 -11.71
C GLU A 132 -4.92 8.24 -11.10
N LEU A 133 -3.87 9.04 -10.92
CA LEU A 133 -3.97 10.41 -10.42
C LEU A 133 -4.91 11.27 -11.28
N LYS A 134 -4.86 11.10 -12.61
CA LYS A 134 -5.79 11.76 -13.53
C LYS A 134 -7.24 11.36 -13.28
N ARG A 135 -7.52 10.05 -13.13
CA ARG A 135 -8.87 9.54 -12.84
C ARG A 135 -9.37 9.97 -11.47
N GLU A 136 -8.47 10.09 -10.50
CA GLU A 136 -8.76 10.60 -9.15
C GLU A 136 -8.99 12.12 -9.14
N GLY A 137 -8.75 12.82 -10.25
CA GLY A 137 -8.96 14.27 -10.37
C GLY A 137 -7.84 15.11 -9.76
N GLU A 138 -6.71 14.50 -9.40
CA GLU A 138 -5.58 15.19 -8.76
C GLU A 138 -4.69 15.93 -9.76
N ILE A 139 -4.56 15.39 -10.98
CA ILE A 139 -3.73 15.96 -12.06
C ILE A 139 -4.46 15.96 -13.40
N LYS A 140 -4.02 16.85 -14.30
CA LYS A 140 -4.47 16.92 -15.70
C LYS A 140 -3.27 16.97 -16.64
N ARG A 141 -3.44 16.41 -17.84
CA ARG A 141 -2.43 16.47 -18.91
C ARG A 141 -2.68 17.73 -19.73
N GLU A 142 -1.64 18.54 -19.92
CA GLU A 142 -1.64 19.73 -20.78
C GLU A 142 -0.55 19.58 -21.86
N GLY A 143 -0.77 20.18 -23.04
CA GLY A 143 0.17 20.14 -24.17
C GLY A 143 -0.11 19.02 -25.19
N SER A 144 0.65 19.01 -26.28
CA SER A 144 0.54 18.03 -27.36
C SER A 144 1.30 16.74 -27.03
N ASP A 145 1.18 15.68 -27.82
CA ASP A 145 1.82 14.40 -27.50
C ASP A 145 3.35 14.45 -27.39
N ARG A 146 4.01 15.42 -28.04
CA ARG A 146 5.46 15.62 -27.99
C ARG A 146 5.94 16.56 -26.88
N SER A 147 5.06 17.42 -26.35
CA SER A 147 5.41 18.41 -25.32
C SER A 147 4.53 18.31 -24.06
N GLY A 148 3.75 17.24 -23.96
CA GLY A 148 2.75 17.05 -22.93
C GLY A 148 3.36 16.91 -21.54
N TYR A 149 2.78 17.59 -20.56
CA TYR A 149 3.17 17.53 -19.16
C TYR A 149 1.93 17.41 -18.27
N TRP A 150 2.14 17.05 -17.02
CA TRP A 150 1.10 16.95 -16.00
C TRP A 150 1.13 18.17 -15.10
N LYS A 151 -0.05 18.72 -14.76
CA LYS A 151 -0.22 19.74 -13.74
C LYS A 151 -1.23 19.27 -12.70
N SER A 152 -1.22 19.88 -11.53
CA SER A 152 -2.32 19.76 -10.59
C SER A 152 -3.64 20.13 -11.30
N ALA A 153 -4.70 19.36 -11.05
CA ALA A 153 -5.98 19.61 -11.73
C ALA A 153 -6.55 20.99 -11.37
N GLY A 154 -6.22 21.50 -10.18
CA GLY A 154 -6.61 22.80 -9.67
C GLY A 154 -8.09 22.84 -9.32
N GLY A 155 -8.41 22.83 -8.03
CA GLY A 155 -9.57 23.57 -7.55
C GLY A 155 -9.21 25.04 -7.63
N SER A 156 -10.01 25.81 -8.37
CA SER A 156 -10.01 27.26 -8.24
C SER A 156 -10.19 27.60 -6.76
N ASN A 157 -9.30 28.44 -6.24
CA ASN A 157 -9.64 29.34 -5.14
C ASN A 157 -9.71 30.74 -5.74
#